data_AF-A0AAD9DHL7-F1
#
_entry.id   AF-A0AAD9DHL7-F1
#
_cell.length_a   1.000
_cell.length_b   1.000
_cell.length_c   1.000
_cell.angle_alpha   90.00
_cell.angle_beta   90.00
_cell.angle_gamma   90.00
#
_symmetry.space_group_name_H-M   'P 1'
#
loop_
_entity.id
_entity.type
_entity.pdbx_description
1 polymer ?
#
loop_
_entity_poly.entity_id
_entity_poly.type
_entity_poly.pdbx_seq_one_letter_code
_entity_poly.pdbx_strand_id
1 'polypeptide(L)'
;MSDANFLASMTFASGEACNCDECDCGPSVPLDIQRAVQEHLRKRKLEEPVFESSQQLNIQQQRELVKRESGVSVWKLVLPRYHGRGADPIVEFRNSHRVLFVKKMPQNATIQSIGKGIIGSAAEESGRTIVNWKQCSSYFLPCLSGVACGWVNTTQITEEKSSSGDSDDANNPSGGDSVVLYTMKVSPRDLERNQKEDETQQLSPWVAKAVELFDSMSSVETSDEIMLSSEESAKVSEIFDLVLT
;
A
#
# COMPACT_ATOMS: atom_id res chain seq x y z
N MET A 1 -22.89 -20.60 -4.56
CA MET A 1 -22.94 -19.20 -5.03
C MET A 1 -22.55 -19.19 -6.49
N SER A 2 -23.32 -18.56 -7.38
CA SER A 2 -23.01 -18.52 -8.81
C SER A 2 -21.82 -17.60 -9.09
N ASP A 3 -20.95 -17.98 -10.02
CA ASP A 3 -19.80 -17.19 -10.49
C ASP A 3 -20.19 -15.75 -10.88
N ALA A 4 -21.42 -15.54 -11.34
CA ALA A 4 -21.96 -14.23 -11.70
C ALA A 4 -22.08 -13.27 -10.50
N ASN A 5 -22.42 -13.77 -9.30
CA ASN A 5 -22.53 -12.93 -8.11
C ASN A 5 -21.16 -12.55 -7.55
N PHE A 6 -20.16 -13.42 -7.71
CA PHE A 6 -18.77 -13.12 -7.35
C PHE A 6 -18.17 -12.07 -8.30
N LEU A 7 -18.35 -12.25 -9.62
CA LEU A 7 -17.91 -11.28 -10.62
C LEU A 7 -18.58 -9.91 -10.45
N ALA A 8 -19.89 -9.89 -10.17
CA ALA A 8 -20.62 -8.65 -9.89
C ALA A 8 -20.17 -7.94 -8.58
N SER A 9 -19.54 -8.68 -7.66
CA SER A 9 -18.99 -8.11 -6.42
C SER A 9 -17.59 -7.50 -6.59
N MET A 10 -16.93 -7.72 -7.72
CA MET A 10 -15.63 -7.14 -8.00
C MET A 10 -15.78 -5.73 -8.58
N THR A 11 -14.97 -4.79 -8.07
CA THR A 11 -15.01 -3.35 -8.37
C THR A 11 -14.96 -3.00 -9.86
N PHE A 12 -14.46 -3.90 -10.72
CA PHE A 12 -14.37 -3.70 -12.17
C PHE A 12 -15.67 -4.03 -12.94
N ALA A 13 -16.65 -4.68 -12.30
CA ALA A 13 -17.84 -5.19 -12.98
C ALA A 13 -19.01 -4.21 -13.04
N SER A 14 -18.99 -3.11 -12.27
CA SER A 14 -20.15 -2.22 -12.15
C SER A 14 -20.34 -1.26 -13.33
N GLY A 15 -19.37 -1.11 -14.24
CA GLY A 15 -19.52 -0.26 -15.44
C GLY A 15 -19.76 1.24 -15.19
N GLU A 16 -19.96 1.64 -13.94
CA GLU A 16 -19.98 3.04 -13.50
C GLU A 16 -18.54 3.55 -13.42
N ALA A 17 -18.34 4.83 -13.80
CA ALA A 17 -17.04 5.49 -13.76
C ALA A 17 -16.41 5.30 -12.37
N CYS A 18 -15.27 4.63 -12.33
CA CYS A 18 -14.61 4.32 -11.06
C CYS A 18 -14.10 5.61 -10.42
N ASN A 19 -14.66 6.02 -9.28
CA ASN A 19 -14.15 7.10 -8.44
C ASN A 19 -12.88 6.70 -7.66
N CYS A 20 -12.11 5.77 -8.21
CA CYS A 20 -10.93 5.22 -7.58
C CYS A 20 -9.68 5.91 -8.14
N ASP A 21 -8.74 6.20 -7.25
CA ASP A 21 -7.49 6.94 -7.54
C ASP A 21 -6.58 6.23 -8.57
N GLU A 22 -6.91 4.99 -8.97
CA GLU A 22 -6.05 4.10 -9.74
C GLU A 22 -6.61 3.66 -11.09
N CYS A 23 -7.85 4.02 -11.46
CA CYS A 23 -8.46 3.55 -12.72
C CYS A 23 -8.23 4.43 -13.95
N ASP A 24 -7.46 5.52 -13.85
CA ASP A 24 -7.31 6.46 -14.97
C ASP A 24 -6.10 6.24 -15.88
N CYS A 25 -5.31 5.18 -15.65
CA CYS A 25 -4.15 4.86 -16.48
C CYS A 25 -4.46 3.80 -17.58
N GLY A 26 -5.30 4.16 -18.54
CA GLY A 26 -5.35 3.50 -19.86
C GLY A 26 -6.51 2.51 -20.09
N PRO A 27 -6.79 2.18 -21.37
CA PRO A 27 -8.00 1.46 -21.74
C PRO A 27 -7.80 -0.04 -21.51
N SER A 28 -8.61 -0.62 -20.63
CA SER A 28 -8.79 -2.06 -20.43
C SER A 28 -7.56 -2.86 -19.97
N VAL A 29 -7.82 -3.88 -19.15
CA VAL A 29 -6.83 -4.85 -18.70
C VAL A 29 -6.02 -5.38 -19.89
N PRO A 30 -4.68 -5.37 -19.89
CA PRO A 30 -3.87 -5.90 -20.99
C PRO A 30 -4.32 -7.30 -21.44
N LEU A 31 -4.38 -7.54 -22.74
CA LEU A 31 -4.90 -8.79 -23.33
C LEU A 31 -4.22 -10.05 -22.79
N ASP A 32 -2.94 -9.96 -22.43
CA ASP A 32 -2.18 -11.08 -21.88
C ASP A 32 -2.66 -11.44 -20.47
N ILE A 33 -3.04 -10.44 -19.66
CA ILE A 33 -3.64 -10.65 -18.35
C ILE A 33 -5.05 -11.22 -18.51
N GLN A 34 -5.85 -10.70 -19.46
CA GLN A 34 -7.17 -11.27 -19.75
C GLN A 34 -7.08 -12.74 -20.15
N ARG A 35 -6.11 -13.08 -21.02
CA ARG A 35 -5.87 -14.45 -21.47
C ARG A 35 -5.40 -15.35 -20.33
N ALA A 36 -4.50 -14.87 -19.48
CA ALA A 36 -4.03 -15.60 -18.29
C ALA A 36 -5.18 -15.88 -17.31
N VAL A 37 -6.08 -14.92 -17.10
CA VAL A 37 -7.28 -15.11 -16.26
C VAL A 37 -8.23 -16.14 -16.88
N GLN A 38 -8.50 -16.05 -18.18
CA GLN A 38 -9.37 -17.02 -18.86
C GLN A 38 -8.77 -18.43 -18.86
N GLU A 39 -7.46 -18.56 -19.06
CA GLU A 39 -6.77 -19.83 -19.02
C GLU A 39 -6.77 -20.43 -17.60
N HIS A 40 -6.56 -19.59 -16.58
CA HIS A 40 -6.63 -19.99 -15.18
C HIS A 40 -8.05 -20.45 -14.79
N LEU A 41 -9.10 -19.72 -15.20
CA LEU A 41 -10.50 -20.11 -14.98
C LEU A 41 -10.83 -21.42 -15.70
N ARG A 42 -10.31 -21.62 -16.92
CA ARG A 42 -10.49 -22.86 -17.68
C ARG A 42 -9.81 -24.04 -16.99
N LYS A 43 -8.58 -23.86 -16.50
CA LYS A 43 -7.83 -24.89 -15.75
C LYS A 43 -8.54 -25.23 -14.44
N ARG A 44 -9.00 -24.23 -13.69
CA ARG A 44 -9.76 -24.42 -12.44
C ARG A 44 -11.08 -25.17 -12.61
N LYS A 45 -11.74 -25.05 -13.77
CA LYS A 45 -12.94 -25.83 -14.10
C LYS A 45 -12.65 -27.29 -14.49
N LEU A 46 -11.40 -27.60 -14.86
CA LEU A 46 -10.96 -28.94 -15.24
C LEU A 46 -10.30 -29.68 -14.07
N GLU A 47 -9.68 -28.94 -13.16
CA GLU A 47 -9.01 -29.40 -11.96
C GLU A 47 -9.81 -28.91 -10.75
N GLU A 48 -10.86 -29.63 -10.36
CA GLU A 48 -11.42 -29.43 -9.02
C GLU A 48 -10.58 -30.21 -8.00
N PRO A 49 -9.78 -29.54 -7.17
CA PRO A 49 -9.80 -29.81 -5.75
C PRO A 49 -10.77 -28.82 -5.11
N VAL A 50 -11.66 -29.37 -4.28
CA VAL A 50 -12.41 -28.60 -3.29
C VAL A 50 -11.40 -27.74 -2.53
N PHE A 51 -11.45 -26.42 -2.74
CA PHE A 51 -10.71 -25.49 -1.92
C PHE A 51 -11.26 -25.68 -0.50
N GLU A 52 -10.47 -26.29 0.39
CA GLU A 52 -10.82 -26.36 1.81
C GLU A 52 -10.97 -24.91 2.29
N SER A 53 -12.21 -24.51 2.55
CA SER A 53 -12.62 -23.17 2.97
C SER A 53 -12.20 -22.84 4.40
N SER A 54 -11.21 -23.54 4.94
CA SER A 54 -10.73 -23.41 6.31
C SER A 54 -9.62 -22.37 6.49
N GLN A 55 -8.98 -21.90 5.42
CA GLN A 55 -8.13 -20.70 5.50
C GLN A 55 -9.00 -19.46 5.48
N GLN A 56 -9.49 -19.09 6.66
CA GLN A 56 -10.06 -17.78 6.91
C GLN A 56 -8.99 -16.74 6.55
N LEU A 57 -9.25 -15.96 5.48
CA LEU A 57 -8.41 -14.82 5.10
C LEU A 57 -8.41 -13.82 6.26
N ASN A 58 -7.39 -13.90 7.10
CA ASN A 58 -7.22 -13.03 8.25
C ASN A 58 -6.60 -11.72 7.76
N ILE A 59 -7.38 -10.92 7.03
CA ILE A 59 -6.98 -9.58 6.61
C ILE A 59 -7.01 -8.69 7.85
N GLN A 60 -5.87 -8.62 8.54
CA GLN A 60 -5.72 -7.82 9.76
C GLN A 60 -5.35 -6.36 9.47
N GLN A 61 -5.12 -6.03 8.20
CA GLN A 61 -4.66 -4.73 7.80
C GLN A 61 -5.80 -3.73 7.74
N GLN A 62 -5.56 -2.52 8.24
CA GLN A 62 -6.56 -1.46 8.23
C GLN A 62 -6.13 -0.34 7.31
N ARG A 63 -7.05 0.05 6.43
CA ARG A 63 -6.93 1.20 5.54
C ARG A 63 -8.09 2.15 5.83
N GLU A 64 -7.76 3.41 6.04
CA GLU A 64 -8.74 4.45 6.35
C GLU A 64 -8.46 5.66 5.45
N LEU A 65 -9.45 6.06 4.65
CA LEU A 65 -9.38 7.34 3.93
C LEU A 65 -9.57 8.45 4.96
N VAL A 66 -8.54 9.29 5.14
CA VAL A 66 -8.56 10.40 6.08
C VAL A 66 -9.19 11.62 5.44
N LYS A 67 -8.72 11.98 4.23
CA LYS A 67 -9.15 13.18 3.52
C LYS A 67 -8.92 13.04 2.02
N ARG A 68 -9.78 13.66 1.22
CA ARG A 68 -9.60 13.78 -0.23
C ARG A 68 -10.11 15.14 -0.69
N GLU A 69 -9.32 15.83 -1.50
CA GLU A 69 -9.64 17.15 -2.05
C GLU A 69 -8.81 17.40 -3.32
N SER A 70 -9.44 17.94 -4.36
CA SER A 70 -8.78 18.31 -5.63
C SER A 70 -7.83 17.25 -6.21
N GLY A 71 -8.22 15.98 -6.16
CA GLY A 71 -7.41 14.86 -6.69
C GLY A 71 -6.21 14.45 -5.82
N VAL A 72 -6.01 15.08 -4.66
CA VAL A 72 -5.07 14.64 -3.64
C VAL A 72 -5.83 13.86 -2.57
N SER A 73 -5.33 12.70 -2.17
CA SER A 73 -5.92 11.91 -1.08
C SER A 73 -4.90 11.54 -0.02
N VAL A 74 -5.36 11.47 1.22
CA VAL A 74 -4.59 11.02 2.39
C VAL A 74 -5.26 9.79 2.97
N TRP A 75 -4.46 8.74 3.12
CA TRP A 75 -4.88 7.49 3.72
C TRP A 75 -4.02 7.16 4.93
N LYS A 76 -4.62 6.53 5.92
CA LYS A 76 -3.93 5.93 7.06
C LYS A 76 -3.89 4.42 6.88
N LEU A 77 -2.69 3.87 7.02
CA LEU A 77 -2.40 2.44 6.87
C LEU A 77 -1.88 1.93 8.20
N VAL A 78 -2.50 0.88 8.73
CA VAL A 78 -2.06 0.21 9.95
C VAL A 78 -1.55 -1.17 9.56
N LEU A 79 -0.25 -1.39 9.78
CA LEU A 79 0.40 -2.68 9.55
C LEU A 79 0.54 -3.40 10.90
N PRO A 80 -0.37 -4.34 11.22
CA PRO A 80 -0.26 -5.13 12.43
C PRO A 80 1.02 -5.96 12.37
N ARG A 81 1.62 -6.19 13.54
CA ARG A 81 2.75 -7.09 13.65
C ARG A 81 2.29 -8.52 13.40
N TYR A 82 2.99 -9.23 12.53
CA TYR A 82 2.71 -10.63 12.26
C TYR A 82 3.76 -11.55 12.90
N HIS A 83 3.28 -12.61 13.54
CA HIS A 83 4.08 -13.62 14.21
C HIS A 83 3.92 -14.98 13.49
N GLY A 84 4.61 -15.18 12.36
CA GLY A 84 4.58 -16.45 11.63
C GLY A 84 4.74 -16.33 10.10
N ARG A 85 4.46 -17.42 9.38
CA ARG A 85 4.36 -17.45 7.90
C ARG A 85 2.98 -17.02 7.43
N GLY A 86 2.88 -16.40 6.25
CA GLY A 86 1.60 -15.95 5.71
C GLY A 86 1.14 -14.59 6.23
N ALA A 87 2.09 -13.73 6.61
CA ALA A 87 1.78 -12.34 6.93
C ALA A 87 1.13 -11.65 5.71
N ASP A 88 -0.07 -11.13 5.90
CA ASP A 88 -0.83 -10.44 4.85
C ASP A 88 -0.14 -9.10 4.55
N PRO A 89 0.40 -8.87 3.34
CA PRO A 89 1.04 -7.61 2.97
C PRO A 89 0.02 -6.56 2.55
N ILE A 90 0.36 -5.30 2.80
CA ILE A 90 -0.46 -4.18 2.32
C ILE A 90 -0.01 -3.86 0.92
N VAL A 91 -0.78 -4.35 -0.06
CA VAL A 91 -0.42 -4.22 -1.48
C VAL A 91 -1.13 -3.03 -2.11
N GLU A 92 -0.35 -2.18 -2.75
CA GLU A 92 -0.78 -0.97 -3.44
C GLU A 92 -0.24 -0.97 -4.86
N PHE A 93 -0.94 -0.35 -5.80
CA PHE A 93 -0.43 -0.17 -7.17
C PHE A 93 0.13 1.23 -7.35
N ARG A 94 1.31 1.36 -7.94
CA ARG A 94 2.01 2.64 -8.13
C ARG A 94 1.44 3.46 -9.29
N ASN A 95 0.11 3.51 -9.46
CA ASN A 95 -0.55 4.30 -10.52
C ASN A 95 -0.64 5.80 -10.19
N SER A 96 -0.15 6.21 -9.02
CA SER A 96 -0.11 7.60 -8.55
C SER A 96 1.26 7.90 -7.96
N HIS A 97 1.65 9.18 -7.92
CA HIS A 97 2.74 9.61 -7.04
C HIS A 97 2.29 9.45 -5.59
N ARG A 98 3.21 9.06 -4.72
CA ARG A 98 2.92 8.82 -3.31
C ARG A 98 4.02 9.37 -2.43
N VAL A 99 3.61 9.93 -1.30
CA VAL A 99 4.50 10.18 -0.16
C VAL A 99 4.01 9.34 0.99
N LEU A 100 4.89 8.49 1.52
CA LEU A 100 4.67 7.73 2.75
C LEU A 100 5.28 8.51 3.90
N PHE A 101 4.53 8.65 4.99
CA PHE A 101 5.01 9.22 6.24
C PHE A 101 4.87 8.20 7.37
N VAL A 102 6.00 7.82 7.96
CA VAL A 102 6.06 6.81 9.01
C VAL A 102 5.75 7.46 10.36
N LYS A 103 4.47 7.53 10.76
CA LYS A 103 4.07 8.20 12.00
C LYS A 103 4.53 7.45 13.25
N LYS A 104 4.36 6.12 13.26
CA LYS A 104 4.69 5.26 14.39
C LYS A 104 5.42 4.01 13.93
N MET A 105 6.59 3.75 14.50
CA MET A 105 7.40 2.56 14.25
C MET A 105 7.82 1.95 15.60
N PRO A 106 7.23 0.82 16.03
CA PRO A 106 7.65 0.13 17.25
C PRO A 106 9.13 -0.28 17.20
N GLN A 107 9.83 -0.27 18.34
CA GLN A 107 11.28 -0.49 18.41
C GLN A 107 11.76 -1.81 17.77
N ASN A 108 10.93 -2.86 17.82
CA ASN A 108 11.27 -4.18 17.28
C ASN A 108 10.55 -4.48 15.96
N ALA A 109 9.98 -3.47 15.28
CA ALA A 109 9.29 -3.68 14.02
C ALA A 109 10.30 -3.84 12.89
N THR A 110 10.16 -4.90 12.09
CA THR A 110 10.90 -5.08 10.84
C THR A 110 9.91 -4.97 9.70
N ILE A 111 10.07 -3.94 8.87
CA ILE A 111 9.25 -3.85 7.66
C ILE A 111 10.00 -4.51 6.51
N GLN A 112 9.29 -5.34 5.76
CA GLN A 112 9.76 -5.93 4.52
C GLN A 112 8.88 -5.50 3.36
N SER A 113 9.49 -5.18 2.23
CA SER A 113 8.77 -5.03 0.97
C SER A 113 8.41 -6.40 0.39
N ILE A 114 7.29 -6.48 -0.32
CA ILE A 114 6.85 -7.71 -1.00
C ILE A 114 7.87 -8.15 -2.05
N GLY A 115 8.03 -9.47 -2.18
CA GLY A 115 8.85 -10.05 -3.24
C GLY A 115 8.14 -10.09 -4.59
N LYS A 116 8.80 -10.69 -5.58
CA LYS A 116 8.20 -10.94 -6.90
C LYS A 116 7.37 -12.22 -6.89
N GLY A 117 6.28 -12.24 -7.66
CA GLY A 117 5.45 -13.44 -7.87
C GLY A 117 4.07 -13.32 -7.20
N ILE A 118 3.46 -14.46 -6.91
CA ILE A 118 2.15 -14.52 -6.25
C ILE A 118 2.36 -14.23 -4.76
N ILE A 119 1.65 -13.24 -4.23
CA ILE A 119 1.67 -12.89 -2.80
C ILE A 119 1.39 -14.13 -1.94
N GLY A 120 2.25 -14.38 -0.95
CA GLY A 120 2.15 -15.55 -0.07
C GLY A 120 2.69 -16.85 -0.65
N SER A 121 3.19 -16.85 -1.90
CA SER A 121 3.96 -17.97 -2.42
C SER A 121 5.36 -18.00 -1.79
N ALA A 122 5.95 -19.19 -1.66
CA ALA A 122 7.33 -19.33 -1.15
C ALA A 122 8.35 -18.49 -1.94
N ALA A 123 8.13 -18.34 -3.25
CA ALA A 123 8.98 -17.50 -4.10
C ALA A 123 8.87 -16.01 -3.71
N GLU A 124 7.64 -15.50 -3.53
CA GLU A 124 7.42 -14.12 -3.07
C GLU A 124 7.99 -13.91 -1.67
N GLU A 125 7.67 -14.78 -0.72
CA GLU A 125 8.14 -14.69 0.67
C GLU A 125 9.67 -14.67 0.75
N SER A 126 10.35 -15.53 -0.03
CA SER A 126 11.81 -15.57 -0.09
C SER A 126 12.46 -14.35 -0.76
N GLY A 127 11.69 -13.65 -1.60
CA GLY A 127 12.13 -12.44 -2.31
C GLY A 127 11.88 -11.14 -1.56
N ARG A 128 11.30 -11.19 -0.36
CA ARG A 128 11.04 -10.02 0.47
C ARG A 128 12.34 -9.38 0.94
N THR A 129 12.40 -8.05 0.93
CA THR A 129 13.59 -7.29 1.33
C THR A 129 13.27 -6.34 2.47
N ILE A 130 14.18 -6.23 3.44
CA ILE A 130 14.01 -5.31 4.57
C ILE A 130 14.09 -3.86 4.06
N VAL A 131 13.14 -3.03 4.46
CA VAL A 131 13.17 -1.59 4.19
C VAL A 131 13.66 -0.84 5.43
N ASN A 132 14.57 0.12 5.22
CA ASN A 132 15.20 0.87 6.31
C ASN A 132 14.38 2.10 6.69
N TRP A 133 13.12 1.87 7.07
CA TRP A 133 12.21 2.92 7.46
C TRP A 133 12.55 3.48 8.84
N LYS A 134 12.46 4.81 8.96
CA LYS A 134 12.67 5.54 10.20
C LYS A 134 11.38 6.23 10.63
N GLN A 135 11.10 6.20 11.93
CA GLN A 135 9.98 6.94 12.48
C GLN A 135 10.13 8.44 12.17
N CYS A 136 8.99 9.10 11.91
CA CYS A 136 8.89 10.51 11.52
C CYS A 136 9.65 10.87 10.24
N SER A 137 10.03 9.88 9.42
CA SER A 137 10.63 10.11 8.10
C SER A 137 9.60 9.91 7.00
N SER A 138 9.88 10.56 5.86
CA SER A 138 9.03 10.48 4.68
C SER A 138 9.75 9.87 3.50
N TYR A 139 9.00 9.15 2.68
CA TYR A 139 9.52 8.41 1.52
C TYR A 139 8.66 8.71 0.30
N PHE A 140 9.29 9.06 -0.80
CA PHE A 140 8.63 9.29 -2.08
C PHE A 140 8.64 8.03 -2.92
N LEU A 141 7.47 7.67 -3.44
CA LEU A 141 7.30 6.64 -4.45
C LEU A 141 6.74 7.29 -5.70
N PRO A 142 7.53 7.42 -6.78
CA PRO A 142 7.02 7.94 -8.03
C PRO A 142 5.96 7.00 -8.64
N CYS A 143 5.10 7.58 -9.47
CA CYS A 143 4.13 6.84 -10.27
C CYS A 143 4.86 5.89 -11.23
N LEU A 144 4.63 4.58 -11.05
CA LEU A 144 5.06 3.50 -11.94
C LEU A 144 3.86 2.61 -12.27
N SER A 145 3.21 2.89 -13.39
CA SER A 145 1.98 2.21 -13.80
C SER A 145 2.14 0.68 -13.81
N GLY A 146 1.20 -0.01 -13.17
CA GLY A 146 1.16 -1.47 -13.14
C GLY A 146 2.19 -2.16 -12.23
N VAL A 147 3.00 -1.40 -11.50
CA VAL A 147 3.92 -1.97 -10.50
C VAL A 147 3.23 -2.04 -9.15
N ALA A 148 3.09 -3.25 -8.61
CA ALA A 148 2.66 -3.46 -7.24
C ALA A 148 3.82 -3.15 -6.27
N CYS A 149 3.54 -2.39 -5.23
CA CYS A 149 4.38 -2.30 -4.05
C CYS A 149 3.58 -2.76 -2.84
N GLY A 150 4.27 -3.13 -1.78
CA GLY A 150 3.57 -3.48 -0.56
C GLY A 150 4.52 -3.86 0.55
N TRP A 151 3.98 -3.89 1.75
CA TRP A 151 4.79 -4.02 2.95
C TRP A 151 4.17 -4.95 3.98
N VAL A 152 5.05 -5.60 4.74
CA VAL A 152 4.72 -6.51 5.83
C VAL A 152 5.48 -6.06 7.07
N ASN A 153 4.81 -6.05 8.22
CA ASN A 153 5.46 -5.86 9.52
C ASN A 153 5.71 -7.23 10.17
N THR A 154 6.96 -7.67 10.18
CA THR A 154 7.41 -8.92 10.77
C THR A 154 8.26 -8.68 12.02
N THR A 155 8.39 -9.70 12.86
CA THR A 155 9.44 -9.77 13.88
C THR A 155 10.72 -10.32 13.29
N GLN A 156 11.88 -9.79 13.68
CA GLN A 156 13.14 -10.51 13.51
C GLN A 156 12.98 -11.88 14.17
N ILE A 157 13.03 -12.94 13.37
CA ILE A 157 13.35 -14.27 13.90
C ILE A 157 14.84 -14.20 14.16
N THR A 158 15.24 -13.70 15.33
CA THR A 158 16.57 -13.96 15.83
C THR A 158 16.60 -15.47 16.05
N GLU A 159 17.21 -16.22 15.12
CA GLU A 159 17.54 -17.62 15.33
C GLU A 159 18.62 -17.70 16.43
N GLU A 160 18.26 -17.38 17.65
CA GLU A 160 19.01 -17.84 18.80
C GLU A 160 18.67 -19.33 18.96
N LYS A 161 19.60 -20.18 18.55
CA LYS A 161 19.71 -21.53 19.10
C LYS A 161 19.91 -21.41 20.61
N SER A 162 18.84 -21.30 21.36
CA SER A 162 18.81 -21.49 22.80
C SER A 162 17.88 -22.65 23.11
N SER A 163 18.54 -23.76 23.40
CA SER A 163 18.02 -24.96 24.03
C SER A 163 17.10 -24.65 25.22
N SER A 164 15.94 -25.33 25.24
CA SER A 164 15.19 -25.80 26.42
C SER A 164 14.96 -24.82 27.58
N GLY A 165 13.70 -24.44 27.81
CA GLY A 165 13.23 -23.85 29.08
C GLY A 165 11.74 -23.55 29.05
N ASP A 166 11.03 -23.99 30.07
CA ASP A 166 9.57 -24.08 30.20
C ASP A 166 8.80 -22.75 30.21
N SER A 167 7.61 -22.84 29.61
CA SER A 167 6.29 -22.25 29.92
C SER A 167 6.12 -20.84 30.52
N ASP A 168 5.08 -20.21 29.98
CA ASP A 168 4.21 -19.16 30.54
C ASP A 168 4.69 -17.71 30.42
N ASP A 169 4.29 -17.08 29.30
CA ASP A 169 3.70 -15.75 29.41
C ASP A 169 2.60 -15.53 28.36
N ALA A 170 1.38 -15.79 28.80
CA ALA A 170 0.17 -15.29 28.18
C ALA A 170 0.09 -13.78 28.42
N ASN A 171 0.66 -12.98 27.52
CA ASN A 171 0.36 -11.55 27.43
C ASN A 171 0.03 -11.15 26.00
N ASN A 172 -1.27 -11.09 25.76
CA ASN A 172 -1.90 -10.43 24.63
C ASN A 172 -1.36 -8.98 24.51
N PRO A 173 -0.63 -8.56 23.46
CA PRO A 173 -0.32 -7.15 23.28
C PRO A 173 -1.50 -6.48 22.55
N SER A 174 -2.58 -6.29 23.29
CA SER A 174 -3.64 -5.37 22.89
C SER A 174 -3.07 -3.93 22.89
N GLY A 175 -2.60 -3.46 21.73
CA GLY A 175 -2.52 -2.02 21.41
C GLY A 175 -1.14 -1.40 21.10
N GLY A 176 -0.03 -2.14 21.14
CA GLY A 176 1.32 -1.56 21.05
C GLY A 176 2.02 -1.60 19.69
N ASP A 177 1.79 -2.67 18.92
CA ASP A 177 2.84 -3.21 18.03
C ASP A 177 2.63 -2.96 16.53
N SER A 178 1.62 -2.18 16.17
CA SER A 178 1.38 -1.84 14.78
C SER A 178 2.23 -0.67 14.32
N VAL A 179 2.73 -0.77 13.08
CA VAL A 179 3.31 0.36 12.35
C VAL A 179 2.16 1.16 11.77
N VAL A 180 2.22 2.48 11.94
CA VAL A 180 1.20 3.40 11.40
C VAL A 180 1.87 4.29 10.37
N LEU A 181 1.36 4.21 9.15
CA LEU A 181 1.78 5.04 8.03
C LEU A 181 0.62 5.96 7.65
N TYR A 182 0.97 7.15 7.17
CA TYR A 182 0.07 7.90 6.31
C TYR A 182 0.63 7.88 4.90
N THR A 183 -0.23 7.71 3.90
CA THR A 183 0.13 7.86 2.50
C THR A 183 -0.68 8.98 1.89
N MET A 184 0.03 9.95 1.33
CA MET A 184 -0.55 10.98 0.48
C MET A 184 -0.37 10.55 -0.97
N LYS A 185 -1.43 10.65 -1.77
CA LYS A 185 -1.48 10.19 -3.17
C LYS A 185 -1.97 11.31 -4.07
N VAL A 186 -1.34 11.45 -5.24
CA VAL A 186 -1.83 12.31 -6.33
C VAL A 186 -1.55 11.65 -7.67
N SER A 187 -2.53 11.64 -8.58
CA SER A 187 -2.29 11.15 -9.93
C SER A 187 -1.50 12.20 -10.73
N PRO A 188 -0.65 11.79 -11.70
CA PRO A 188 0.05 12.76 -12.55
C PRO A 188 -0.90 13.74 -13.25
N ARG A 189 -2.11 13.28 -13.64
CA ARG A 189 -3.12 14.12 -14.29
C ARG A 189 -3.72 15.16 -13.34
N ASP A 190 -4.05 14.77 -12.11
CA ASP A 190 -4.56 15.70 -11.12
C ASP A 190 -3.49 16.72 -10.72
N LEU A 191 -2.23 16.29 -10.63
CA LEU A 191 -1.09 17.17 -10.39
C LEU A 191 -0.97 18.21 -11.51
N GLU A 192 -0.99 17.80 -12.78
CA GLU A 192 -0.97 18.72 -13.92
C GLU A 192 -2.19 19.66 -13.95
N ARG A 193 -3.38 19.16 -13.60
CA ARG A 193 -4.60 19.98 -13.56
C ARG A 193 -4.46 21.08 -12.50
N ASN A 194 -4.04 20.71 -11.29
CA ASN A 194 -3.86 21.65 -10.18
C ASN A 194 -2.75 22.69 -10.46
N GLN A 195 -1.81 22.39 -11.36
CA GLN A 195 -0.79 23.36 -11.82
C GLN A 195 -1.32 24.33 -12.89
N LYS A 196 -2.25 23.87 -13.75
CA LYS A 196 -2.78 24.63 -14.88
C LYS A 196 -4.00 25.49 -14.50
N GLU A 197 -4.71 25.12 -13.45
CA GLU A 197 -5.87 25.88 -12.99
C GLU A 197 -5.42 27.20 -12.36
N ASP A 198 -5.67 28.28 -13.09
CA ASP A 198 -5.49 29.69 -12.71
C ASP A 198 -6.17 30.02 -11.37
N GLU A 199 -5.67 31.06 -10.69
CA GLU A 199 -5.94 31.63 -9.34
C GLU A 199 -7.39 31.64 -8.80
N THR A 200 -8.37 31.20 -9.57
CA THR A 200 -9.80 31.14 -9.27
C THR A 200 -10.22 29.95 -8.40
N GLN A 201 -9.49 28.82 -8.41
CA GLN A 201 -9.70 27.77 -7.41
C GLN A 201 -8.86 28.04 -6.17
N GLN A 202 -9.50 28.51 -5.10
CA GLN A 202 -8.88 28.54 -3.78
C GLN A 202 -8.70 27.10 -3.28
N LEU A 203 -7.56 26.49 -3.62
CA LEU A 203 -7.13 25.23 -3.00
C LEU A 203 -6.99 25.45 -1.50
N SER A 204 -7.38 24.46 -0.69
CA SER A 204 -7.08 24.53 0.73
C SER A 204 -5.56 24.54 0.98
N PRO A 205 -5.11 25.09 2.12
CA PRO A 205 -3.68 25.22 2.41
C PRO A 205 -2.90 23.90 2.35
N TRP A 206 -3.51 22.77 2.73
CA TRP A 206 -2.85 21.48 2.73
C TRP A 206 -2.71 20.92 1.30
N VAL A 207 -3.69 21.14 0.42
CA VAL A 207 -3.61 20.73 -0.99
C VAL A 207 -2.57 21.54 -1.73
N ALA A 208 -2.53 22.86 -1.52
CA ALA A 208 -1.54 23.73 -2.14
C ALA A 208 -0.10 23.30 -1.79
N LYS A 209 0.17 23.04 -0.50
CA LYS A 209 1.47 22.52 -0.04
C LYS A 209 1.78 21.13 -0.59
N ALA A 210 0.77 20.25 -0.69
CA ALA A 210 0.95 18.92 -1.27
C ALA A 210 1.36 19.01 -2.75
N VAL A 211 0.68 19.84 -3.54
CA VAL A 211 0.98 20.05 -4.96
C VAL A 211 2.40 20.60 -5.15
N GLU A 212 2.82 21.60 -4.36
CA GLU A 212 4.19 22.13 -4.37
C GLU A 212 5.22 21.04 -4.07
N LEU A 213 4.96 20.22 -3.04
CA LEU A 213 5.84 19.11 -2.66
C LEU A 213 6.00 18.11 -3.81
N PHE A 214 4.89 17.67 -4.41
CA PHE A 214 4.92 16.72 -5.52
C PHE A 214 5.58 17.29 -6.77
N ASP A 215 5.38 18.58 -7.05
CA ASP A 215 6.01 19.25 -8.20
C ASP A 215 7.54 19.23 -8.08
N SER A 216 8.08 19.55 -6.89
CA SER A 216 9.53 19.48 -6.66
C SER A 216 10.13 18.07 -6.83
N MET A 217 9.30 17.04 -6.70
CA MET A 217 9.71 15.63 -6.79
C MET A 217 9.43 15.01 -8.18
N SER A 218 8.66 15.68 -9.03
CA SER A 218 8.19 15.14 -10.32
C SER A 218 9.32 14.87 -11.31
N SER A 219 10.46 15.54 -11.16
CA SER A 219 11.66 15.34 -11.98
C SER A 219 12.46 14.08 -11.62
N VAL A 220 12.10 13.38 -10.53
CA VAL A 220 12.84 12.23 -10.03
C VAL A 220 12.31 10.94 -10.65
N GLU A 221 12.79 10.62 -11.85
CA GLU A 221 12.51 9.37 -12.56
C GLU A 221 13.35 8.21 -12.02
N THR A 222 12.95 7.64 -10.88
CA THR A 222 13.59 6.43 -10.35
C THR A 222 12.56 5.31 -10.16
N SER A 223 12.98 4.06 -10.38
CA SER A 223 12.14 2.89 -10.08
C SER A 223 11.95 2.68 -8.57
N ASP A 224 12.77 3.33 -7.76
CA ASP A 224 12.99 2.95 -6.37
C ASP A 224 12.26 3.92 -5.43
N GLU A 225 12.06 3.45 -4.21
CA GLU A 225 11.58 4.29 -3.10
C GLU A 225 12.72 5.21 -2.64
N ILE A 226 12.45 6.50 -2.50
CA ILE A 226 13.46 7.50 -2.13
C ILE A 226 13.13 8.06 -0.76
N MET A 227 14.08 8.01 0.16
CA MET A 227 13.97 8.73 1.43
C MET A 227 14.10 10.23 1.17
N LEU A 228 13.10 10.99 1.63
CA LEU A 228 13.11 12.45 1.54
C LEU A 228 14.12 13.05 2.51
N SER A 229 14.66 14.21 2.16
CA SER A 229 15.51 15.00 3.05
C SER A 229 14.75 15.38 4.34
N SER A 230 15.49 15.79 5.37
CA SER A 230 14.87 16.24 6.63
C SER A 230 13.96 17.46 6.43
N GLU A 231 14.31 18.35 5.50
CA GLU A 231 13.50 19.53 5.16
C GLU A 231 12.19 19.14 4.48
N GLU A 232 12.25 18.28 3.47
CA GLU A 232 11.06 17.76 2.79
C GLU A 232 10.18 16.94 3.75
N SER A 233 10.78 16.14 4.62
CA SER A 233 10.04 15.39 5.65
C SER A 233 9.35 16.33 6.65
N ALA A 234 9.93 17.48 6.96
CA ALA A 234 9.27 18.50 7.80
C ALA A 234 8.07 19.13 7.08
N LYS A 235 8.19 19.43 5.78
CA LYS A 235 7.06 19.89 4.96
C LYS A 235 5.92 18.87 4.95
N VAL A 236 6.25 17.59 4.80
CA VAL A 236 5.28 16.49 4.87
C VAL A 236 4.56 16.45 6.22
N SER A 237 5.31 16.58 7.33
CA SER A 237 4.70 16.64 8.67
C SER A 237 3.73 17.81 8.81
N GLU A 238 4.10 18.99 8.31
CA GLU A 238 3.24 20.18 8.33
C GLU A 238 1.94 19.96 7.53
N ILE A 239 2.03 19.31 6.36
CA ILE A 239 0.83 18.95 5.57
C ILE A 239 -0.07 18.03 6.39
N PHE A 240 0.48 17.00 7.05
CA PHE A 240 -0.32 16.09 7.87
C PHE A 240 -0.94 16.77 9.09
N ASP A 241 -0.27 17.73 9.70
CA ASP A 241 -0.84 18.51 10.79
C ASP A 241 -2.06 19.32 10.31
N LEU A 242 -2.02 19.89 9.10
CA LEU A 242 -3.18 20.59 8.49
C LEU A 242 -4.33 19.65 8.07
N VAL A 243 -4.02 18.39 7.79
CA VAL A 243 -5.03 17.39 7.37
C VAL A 243 -5.75 16.79 8.57
N LEU A 244 -5.04 16.60 9.69
CA LEU A 244 -5.51 15.86 10.86
C LEU A 244 -6.15 16.73 11.96
N THR A 245 -6.09 18.06 11.83
CA THR A 245 -6.84 19.03 12.65
C THR A 245 -8.25 19.25 12.13
#